data_AF-A0A8B6EX46-F1
#
_entry.id   AF-A0A8B6EX46-F1
#
_cell.length_a   1.000
_cell.length_b   1.000
_cell.length_c   1.000
_cell.angle_alpha   90.00
_cell.angle_beta   90.00
_cell.angle_gamma   90.00
#
_symmetry.space_group_name_H-M   'P 1'
#
loop_
_entity.id
_entity.type
_entity.pdbx_description
1 polymer ?
#
loop_
_entity_poly.entity_id
_entity_poly.type
_entity_poly.pdbx_seq_one_letter_code
_entity_poly.pdbx_strand_id
1 'polypeptide(L)'
;MQGAVGPVVRLRTRSMYECILYKASWNANVLLNSRSLDEIIFWKENIEKMNGRELHIVEQYSSVVYTDASGIGYGGYLVKAIDEEIMGSWNDGEKLKSSTWRELEAVYRVLQSISMSLKGQTVKWHTDNQNVVNIIKKGSKKSDLQNITIKIANNWGPHTVDRFATDYNAKCSIFNTKHWCPGTLGIDAFNRQWGKENNWIVPPPSDISRCIHKIIQDKADSTLFVPLWVSAPYWPLLHKVYGNVVEFESFIKDSKILPSTVIKKGRGRNDPTENAFVTNLLESSKRQPHKPKVKKEHIDSESIIELCIKYKDSDDIAILRDLCMIVLSFSGFLRYNELSSLRCKDVHFKTNYLEIDIDKSKTDQYRLGEKLVISNGESAACPYNLLSKYFSICKIESSSEQYLFKPIFRSDKRCSLIYKNKKLSYTRARECIVARLKEVCGDINIGLHSLRAGGATVAANADVNERCWKRHGRWKSDTAKMGTWQTHLHIV
;
A
#
# COMPACT_ATOMS: atom_id res chain seq x y z
N MET A 1 -2.35 -0.87 13.05
CA MET A 1 -2.39 0.22 12.05
C MET A 1 -1.62 1.40 12.61
N GLN A 2 -0.50 1.76 12.00
CA GLN A 2 0.16 3.05 12.23
C GLN A 2 -0.69 4.13 11.54
N GLY A 3 -1.03 5.23 12.21
CA GLY A 3 -1.80 6.31 11.59
C GLY A 3 -1.00 6.93 10.44
N ALA A 4 -1.66 7.39 9.38
CA ALA A 4 -1.03 7.94 8.17
C ALA A 4 -0.01 9.07 8.45
N VAL A 5 -0.17 9.75 9.60
CA VAL A 5 0.67 10.87 10.06
C VAL A 5 1.33 10.59 11.41
N GLY A 6 1.28 9.34 11.88
CA GLY A 6 1.90 8.89 13.12
C GLY A 6 1.12 9.28 14.40
N PRO A 7 1.79 9.23 15.56
CA PRO A 7 1.20 9.56 16.87
C PRO A 7 0.61 10.97 16.98
N VAL A 8 1.12 11.92 16.16
CA VAL A 8 0.73 13.34 16.22
C VAL A 8 -0.76 13.57 16.05
N VAL A 9 -1.47 12.68 15.32
CA VAL A 9 -2.94 12.72 15.20
C VAL A 9 -3.59 12.72 16.57
N ARG A 10 -3.29 11.69 17.36
CA ARG A 10 -3.88 11.51 18.68
C ARG A 10 -3.47 12.61 19.65
N LEU A 11 -2.27 13.15 19.48
CA LEU A 11 -1.76 14.27 20.29
C LEU A 11 -2.46 15.58 19.99
N ARG A 12 -2.87 15.80 18.74
CA ARG A 12 -3.35 17.10 18.26
C ARG A 12 -4.83 17.11 17.93
N THR A 13 -5.58 16.05 18.21
CA THR A 13 -7.06 16.04 18.06
C THR A 13 -7.78 15.68 19.36
N ARG A 14 -7.07 15.62 20.49
CA ARG A 14 -7.62 15.04 21.72
C ARG A 14 -8.67 15.95 22.34
N SER A 15 -8.37 17.24 22.43
CA SER A 15 -9.31 18.23 22.95
C SER A 15 -10.48 18.45 21.98
N MET A 16 -10.24 18.34 20.67
CA MET A 16 -11.31 18.31 19.66
C MET A 16 -12.28 17.14 19.89
N TYR A 17 -11.77 15.92 20.14
CA TYR A 17 -12.61 14.77 20.46
C TYR A 17 -13.41 14.96 21.75
N GLU A 18 -12.80 15.55 22.78
CA GLU A 18 -13.50 15.88 24.02
C GLU A 18 -14.68 16.82 23.77
N CYS A 19 -14.48 17.91 23.00
CA CYS A 19 -15.56 18.82 22.64
C CYS A 19 -16.70 18.11 21.88
N ILE A 20 -16.37 17.17 20.99
CA ILE A 20 -17.36 16.40 20.21
C ILE A 20 -18.14 15.42 21.09
N LEU A 21 -17.51 14.78 22.09
CA LEU A 21 -18.16 13.78 22.94
C LEU A 21 -19.27 14.37 23.83
N TYR A 22 -19.25 15.68 24.08
CA TYR A 22 -20.29 16.37 24.84
C TYR A 22 -21.50 16.80 24.01
N LYS A 23 -21.55 16.47 22.71
CA LYS A 23 -22.66 16.87 21.84
C LYS A 23 -23.88 15.98 22.04
N ALA A 24 -25.06 16.59 22.15
CA ALA A 24 -26.35 15.88 22.30
C ALA A 24 -26.84 15.23 20.99
N SER A 25 -26.43 15.76 19.83
CA SER A 25 -26.84 15.23 18.52
C SER A 25 -25.81 15.54 17.43
N TRP A 26 -25.97 14.96 16.25
CA TRP A 26 -25.07 15.19 15.11
C TRP A 26 -25.00 16.66 14.70
N ASN A 27 -26.13 17.38 14.77
CA ASN A 27 -26.29 18.78 14.38
C ASN A 27 -26.12 19.78 15.54
N ALA A 28 -25.79 19.31 16.75
CA ALA A 28 -25.60 20.20 17.88
C ALA A 28 -24.34 21.06 17.72
N ASN A 29 -24.45 22.34 18.07
CA ASN A 29 -23.30 23.25 18.12
C ASN A 29 -22.31 22.77 19.19
N VAL A 30 -21.02 22.83 18.89
CA VAL A 30 -19.94 22.43 19.79
C VAL A 30 -19.17 23.69 20.22
N LEU A 31 -19.08 23.93 21.51
CA LEU A 31 -18.25 25.00 22.06
C LEU A 31 -16.79 24.55 22.09
N LEU A 32 -15.91 25.28 21.41
CA LEU A 32 -14.47 25.04 21.43
C LEU A 32 -13.85 25.66 22.68
N ASN A 33 -13.00 24.91 23.36
CA ASN A 33 -12.13 25.45 24.40
C ASN A 33 -10.81 25.94 23.77
N SER A 34 -9.98 26.66 24.54
CA SER A 34 -8.72 27.22 24.03
C SER A 34 -7.79 26.15 23.45
N ARG A 35 -7.71 24.97 24.07
CA ARG A 35 -6.85 23.88 23.59
C ARG A 35 -7.37 23.26 22.30
N SER A 36 -8.68 23.12 22.13
CA SER A 36 -9.24 22.61 20.88
C SER A 36 -9.12 23.60 19.74
N LEU A 37 -9.13 24.91 20.04
CA LEU A 37 -8.79 25.95 19.07
C LEU A 37 -7.32 25.84 18.62
N ASP A 38 -6.38 25.67 19.56
CA ASP A 38 -4.96 25.47 19.24
C ASP A 38 -4.72 24.21 18.39
N GLU A 39 -5.43 23.12 18.70
CA GLU A 39 -5.42 21.88 17.92
C GLU A 39 -5.96 22.10 16.49
N ILE A 40 -7.06 22.83 16.33
CA ILE A 40 -7.64 23.15 15.02
C ILE A 40 -6.68 24.02 14.20
N ILE A 41 -6.07 25.04 14.82
CA ILE A 41 -5.08 25.91 14.16
C ILE A 41 -3.88 25.06 13.71
N PHE A 42 -3.37 24.19 14.58
CA PHE A 42 -2.29 23.27 14.23
C PHE A 42 -2.65 22.42 12.99
N TRP A 43 -3.84 21.82 12.93
CA TRP A 43 -4.24 21.04 11.75
C TRP A 43 -4.44 21.91 10.52
N LYS A 44 -5.07 23.07 10.65
CA LYS A 44 -5.24 24.01 9.53
C LYS A 44 -3.90 24.36 8.88
N GLU A 45 -2.85 24.55 9.69
CA GLU A 45 -1.52 24.94 9.21
C GLU A 45 -0.66 23.76 8.72
N ASN A 46 -0.94 22.53 9.16
CA ASN A 46 -0.04 21.40 8.98
C ASN A 46 -0.68 20.16 8.31
N ILE A 47 -2.00 20.06 8.18
CA ILE A 47 -2.68 18.85 7.67
C ILE A 47 -2.27 18.52 6.23
N GLU A 48 -2.11 19.54 5.39
CA GLU A 48 -1.69 19.38 4.00
C GLU A 48 -0.21 18.97 3.92
N LYS A 49 0.65 19.57 4.77
CA LYS A 49 2.09 19.26 4.87
C LYS A 49 2.34 17.84 5.38
N MET A 50 1.44 17.35 6.23
CA MET A 50 1.53 16.03 6.83
C MET A 50 0.92 14.94 5.93
N ASN A 51 0.12 15.30 4.93
CA ASN A 51 -0.48 14.36 3.99
C ASN A 51 0.59 13.72 3.09
N GLY A 52 0.55 12.39 2.91
CA GLY A 52 1.48 11.65 2.04
C GLY A 52 2.76 11.11 2.71
N ARG A 53 2.86 11.11 4.05
CA ARG A 53 3.94 10.39 4.76
C ARG A 53 3.91 8.89 4.44
N GLU A 54 5.06 8.29 4.12
CA GLU A 54 5.16 6.86 3.88
C GLU A 54 4.95 6.06 5.17
N LEU A 55 4.25 4.93 5.05
CA LEU A 55 4.13 3.94 6.12
C LEU A 55 5.46 3.18 6.22
N HIS A 56 6.32 3.59 7.16
CA HIS A 56 7.60 2.92 7.40
C HIS A 56 7.39 1.55 8.04
N ILE A 57 7.96 0.50 7.43
CA ILE A 57 8.25 -0.77 8.09
C ILE A 57 9.71 -0.67 8.53
N VAL A 58 9.95 -0.57 9.83
CA VAL A 58 11.30 -0.49 10.40
C VAL A 58 11.76 -1.92 10.68
N GLU A 59 12.72 -2.44 9.93
CA GLU A 59 13.26 -3.79 10.15
C GLU A 59 14.59 -3.81 10.94
N GLN A 60 15.34 -2.69 11.01
CA GLN A 60 16.59 -2.61 11.80
C GLN A 60 16.81 -1.23 12.45
N TYR A 61 17.29 -1.24 13.70
CA TYR A 61 17.62 -0.04 14.48
C TYR A 61 19.13 0.22 14.46
N SER A 62 19.53 1.47 14.26
CA SER A 62 20.94 1.87 14.19
C SER A 62 21.51 2.27 15.55
N SER A 63 20.67 2.59 16.53
CA SER A 63 21.09 2.92 17.90
C SER A 63 19.99 2.64 18.92
N VAL A 64 20.40 2.33 20.15
CA VAL A 64 19.50 2.02 21.26
C VAL A 64 19.77 3.02 22.38
N VAL A 65 18.71 3.67 22.87
CA VAL A 65 18.79 4.63 23.97
C VAL A 65 17.97 4.11 25.13
N TYR A 66 18.51 4.18 26.33
CA TYR A 66 17.83 3.92 27.58
C TYR A 66 17.68 5.22 28.36
N THR A 67 16.54 5.39 29.01
CA THR A 67 16.34 6.48 29.97
C THR A 67 15.65 5.98 31.21
N ASP A 68 16.02 6.60 32.34
CA ASP A 68 15.46 6.32 33.65
C ASP A 68 15.39 7.63 34.47
N ALA A 69 14.45 7.70 35.41
CA ALA A 69 14.26 8.85 36.28
C ALA A 69 14.00 8.46 37.74
N SER A 70 14.89 8.91 38.63
CA SER A 70 14.75 8.75 40.08
C SER A 70 14.06 9.95 40.73
N GLY A 71 13.84 9.88 42.05
CA GLY A 71 13.32 10.99 42.87
C GLY A 71 14.20 12.25 42.86
N ILE A 72 15.48 12.10 42.49
CA ILE A 72 16.49 13.15 42.62
C ILE A 72 17.09 13.61 41.28
N GLY A 73 17.01 12.79 40.23
CA GLY A 73 17.55 13.13 38.91
C GLY A 73 17.10 12.19 37.80
N TYR A 74 17.71 12.33 36.62
CA TYR A 74 17.50 11.49 35.45
C TYR A 74 18.82 10.97 34.89
N GLY A 75 18.73 9.84 34.20
CA GLY A 75 19.82 9.20 33.47
C GLY A 75 19.40 8.85 32.04
N GLY A 76 20.37 8.87 31.14
CA GLY A 76 20.26 8.41 29.78
C GLY A 76 21.52 7.64 29.38
N TYR A 77 21.36 6.58 28.61
CA TYR A 77 22.47 5.77 28.12
C TYR A 77 22.27 5.45 26.64
N LEU A 78 23.20 5.88 25.81
CA LEU A 78 23.20 5.65 24.37
C LEU A 78 24.19 4.54 24.02
N VAL A 79 23.66 3.43 23.53
CA VAL A 79 24.46 2.26 23.10
C VAL A 79 25.04 2.51 21.71
N LYS A 80 26.36 2.66 21.66
CA LYS A 80 27.17 2.92 20.45
C LYS A 80 28.53 2.20 20.54
N ALA A 81 29.44 2.43 19.59
CA ALA A 81 30.83 1.93 19.66
C ALA A 81 31.66 2.58 20.78
N ILE A 82 31.26 3.78 21.23
CA ILE A 82 31.71 4.42 22.47
C ILE A 82 30.44 4.82 23.21
N ASP A 83 30.31 4.37 24.45
CA ASP A 83 29.11 4.63 25.25
C ASP A 83 29.05 6.09 25.70
N GLU A 84 27.87 6.69 25.56
CA GLU A 84 27.58 8.05 26.04
C GLU A 84 26.58 7.96 27.21
N GLU A 85 27.03 8.38 28.40
CA GLU A 85 26.20 8.52 29.60
C GLU A 85 25.75 9.97 29.77
N ILE A 86 24.46 10.16 30.06
CA ILE A 86 23.84 11.45 30.29
C ILE A 86 23.20 11.42 31.67
N MET A 87 23.49 12.43 32.49
CA MET A 87 22.85 12.58 33.80
C MET A 87 22.51 14.03 34.09
N GLY A 88 21.49 14.22 34.92
CA GLY A 88 21.12 15.53 35.44
C GLY A 88 20.25 15.43 36.68
N SER A 89 20.13 16.54 37.41
CA SER A 89 19.36 16.61 38.66
C SER A 89 18.07 17.40 38.48
N TRP A 90 17.08 17.06 39.29
CA TRP A 90 15.82 17.80 39.38
C TRP A 90 15.95 19.01 40.31
N ASN A 91 15.32 20.12 39.97
CA ASN A 91 15.10 21.19 40.95
C ASN A 91 14.02 20.80 41.97
N ASP A 92 13.88 21.54 43.07
CA ASP A 92 12.98 21.15 44.17
C ASP A 92 11.50 21.07 43.75
N GLY A 93 11.07 21.87 42.77
CA GLY A 93 9.73 21.77 42.20
C GLY A 93 9.53 20.54 41.29
N GLU A 94 10.58 20.09 40.62
CA GLU A 94 10.60 18.93 39.73
C GLU A 94 10.67 17.60 40.51
N LYS A 95 11.38 17.56 41.64
CA LYS A 95 11.42 16.40 42.55
C LYS A 95 10.02 16.02 43.02
N LEU A 96 9.16 17.02 43.25
CA LEU A 96 7.78 16.86 43.69
C LEU A 96 6.83 16.40 42.56
N LYS A 97 7.29 16.34 41.31
CA LYS A 97 6.46 15.86 40.20
C LYS A 97 6.33 14.35 40.23
N SER A 98 5.23 13.87 39.64
CA SER A 98 4.94 12.43 39.55
C SER A 98 6.07 11.68 38.82
N SER A 99 6.31 10.41 39.18
CA SER A 99 7.31 9.56 38.51
C SER A 99 7.12 9.57 36.97
N THR A 100 5.90 9.44 36.45
CA THR A 100 5.62 9.53 35.00
C THR A 100 6.03 10.85 34.37
N TRP A 101 5.94 11.97 35.10
CA TRP A 101 6.41 13.27 34.60
C TRP A 101 7.93 13.29 34.52
N ARG A 102 8.62 12.82 35.58
CA ARG A 102 10.08 12.76 35.65
C ARG A 102 10.66 11.86 34.56
N GLU A 103 10.04 10.70 34.33
CA GLU A 103 10.38 9.78 33.23
C GLU A 103 10.20 10.41 31.84
N LEU A 104 9.07 11.09 31.60
CA LEU A 104 8.79 11.72 30.31
C LEU A 104 9.72 12.92 30.03
N GLU A 105 10.03 13.70 31.07
CA GLU A 105 10.99 14.80 31.01
C GLU A 105 12.43 14.30 30.85
N ALA A 106 12.78 13.16 31.45
CA ALA A 106 14.06 12.49 31.24
C ALA A 106 14.25 12.12 29.76
N VAL A 107 13.21 11.55 29.11
CA VAL A 107 13.22 11.30 27.66
C VAL A 107 13.50 12.58 26.88
N TYR A 108 12.81 13.68 27.21
CA TYR A 108 13.00 14.96 26.52
C TYR A 108 14.42 15.52 26.70
N ARG A 109 14.94 15.56 27.94
CA ARG A 109 16.26 16.13 28.24
C ARG A 109 17.39 15.29 27.69
N VAL A 110 17.31 13.96 27.81
CA VAL A 110 18.28 13.05 27.19
C VAL A 110 18.24 13.23 25.69
N LEU A 111 17.06 13.26 25.06
CA LEU A 111 16.93 13.49 23.61
C LEU A 111 17.58 14.80 23.17
N GLN A 112 17.46 15.88 23.94
CA GLN A 112 18.14 17.14 23.65
C GLN A 112 19.67 16.99 23.72
N SER A 113 20.18 16.36 24.77
CA SER A 113 21.63 16.17 24.99
C SER A 113 22.30 15.32 23.91
N ILE A 114 21.66 14.23 23.46
CA ILE A 114 22.19 13.34 22.41
C ILE A 114 21.56 13.58 21.04
N SER A 115 20.85 14.69 20.85
CA SER A 115 20.19 14.99 19.56
C SER A 115 21.18 15.01 18.38
N MET A 116 22.39 15.54 18.60
CA MET A 116 23.47 15.53 17.62
C MET A 116 24.07 14.12 17.41
N SER A 117 24.20 13.35 18.49
CA SER A 117 24.70 11.96 18.46
C SER A 117 23.73 11.00 17.75
N LEU A 118 22.42 11.23 17.86
CA LEU A 118 21.36 10.40 17.26
C LEU A 118 21.03 10.76 15.81
N LYS A 119 21.74 11.74 15.25
CA LYS A 119 21.44 12.32 13.95
C LYS A 119 21.65 11.30 12.83
N GLY A 120 20.67 11.17 11.94
CA GLY A 120 20.69 10.20 10.85
C GLY A 120 20.44 8.73 11.24
N GLN A 121 20.22 8.42 12.51
CA GLN A 121 20.07 7.04 13.01
C GLN A 121 18.60 6.65 13.23
N THR A 122 18.27 5.37 13.04
CA THR A 122 16.98 4.81 13.49
C THR A 122 17.12 4.42 14.95
N VAL A 123 16.44 5.13 15.85
CA VAL A 123 16.62 4.99 17.30
C VAL A 123 15.54 4.11 17.92
N LYS A 124 15.94 3.08 18.67
CA LYS A 124 15.06 2.35 19.58
C LYS A 124 15.20 2.95 20.98
N TRP A 125 14.11 3.50 21.51
CA TRP A 125 14.10 4.10 22.84
C TRP A 125 13.49 3.14 23.87
N HIS A 126 14.21 2.91 24.96
CA HIS A 126 13.82 2.12 26.12
C HIS A 126 13.60 3.03 27.33
N THR A 127 12.49 2.83 28.01
CA THR A 127 12.12 3.39 29.32
C THR A 127 11.40 2.27 30.07
N ASP A 128 11.57 2.22 31.38
CA ASP A 128 10.87 1.25 32.24
C ASP A 128 9.40 1.66 32.50
N ASN A 129 9.03 2.91 32.16
CA ASN A 129 7.71 3.45 32.41
C ASN A 129 6.76 3.25 31.22
N GLN A 130 5.91 2.22 31.32
CA GLN A 130 4.91 1.90 30.29
C GLN A 130 3.92 3.06 30.03
N ASN A 131 3.69 3.96 31.00
CA ASN A 131 2.85 5.14 30.79
C ASN A 131 3.52 6.14 29.85
N VAL A 132 4.84 6.33 29.93
CA VAL A 132 5.60 7.22 29.01
C VAL A 132 5.49 6.74 27.58
N VAL A 133 5.66 5.44 27.34
CA VAL A 133 5.48 4.82 26.01
C VAL A 133 4.07 5.09 25.47
N ASN A 134 3.05 4.95 26.32
CA ASN A 134 1.66 5.21 25.94
C ASN A 134 1.40 6.70 25.67
N ILE A 135 1.95 7.60 26.48
CA ILE A 135 1.79 9.05 26.36
C ILE A 135 2.46 9.56 25.07
N ILE A 136 3.67 9.12 24.75
CA ILE A 136 4.33 9.52 23.49
C ILE A 136 3.53 9.05 22.26
N LYS A 137 2.89 7.88 22.35
CA LYS A 137 2.08 7.31 21.25
C LYS A 137 0.66 7.90 21.14
N LYS A 138 0.05 8.33 22.24
CA LYS A 138 -1.40 8.62 22.31
C LYS A 138 -1.76 9.94 23.00
N GLY A 139 -0.80 10.59 23.64
CA GLY A 139 -0.98 11.80 24.44
C GLY A 139 -1.51 11.54 25.85
N SER A 140 -1.59 12.62 26.62
CA SER A 140 -2.08 12.64 28.01
C SER A 140 -3.27 13.60 28.17
N LYS A 141 -4.13 13.34 29.15
CA LYS A 141 -5.12 14.33 29.61
C LYS A 141 -4.51 15.38 30.54
N LYS A 142 -3.38 15.06 31.19
CA LYS A 142 -2.67 16.01 32.05
C LYS A 142 -1.85 16.95 31.17
N SER A 143 -2.08 18.26 31.33
CA SER A 143 -1.52 19.29 30.43
C SER A 143 -0.01 19.38 30.49
N ASP A 144 0.57 19.19 31.67
CA ASP A 144 2.02 19.12 31.87
C ASP A 144 2.67 18.00 31.05
N LEU A 145 2.12 16.79 31.10
CA LEU A 145 2.60 15.64 30.32
C LEU A 145 2.38 15.83 28.82
N GLN A 146 1.24 16.42 28.43
CA GLN A 146 0.92 16.68 27.03
C GLN A 146 1.89 17.70 26.41
N ASN A 147 2.25 18.74 27.16
CA ASN A 147 3.18 19.77 26.70
C ASN A 147 4.59 19.22 26.45
N ILE A 148 5.10 18.35 27.32
CA ILE A 148 6.41 17.70 27.13
C ILE A 148 6.40 16.83 25.86
N THR A 149 5.31 16.08 25.66
CA THR A 149 5.15 15.20 24.48
C THR A 149 5.18 15.98 23.17
N ILE A 150 4.59 17.18 23.16
CA ILE A 150 4.61 18.09 22.00
C ILE A 150 6.03 18.60 21.73
N LYS A 151 6.79 18.98 22.76
CA LYS A 151 8.19 19.44 22.60
C LYS A 151 9.07 18.37 21.97
N ILE A 152 8.93 17.11 22.40
CA ILE A 152 9.63 15.96 21.81
C ILE A 152 9.34 15.85 20.30
N ALA A 153 8.08 16.05 19.89
CA ALA A 153 7.67 15.93 18.50
C ALA A 153 8.18 17.07 17.59
N ASN A 154 8.35 18.28 18.13
CA ASN A 154 8.73 19.47 17.35
C ASN A 154 10.24 19.54 17.01
N ASN A 155 11.11 18.77 17.67
CA ASN A 155 12.56 18.80 17.42
C ASN A 155 12.99 18.32 16.01
N TRP A 156 12.08 17.81 15.19
CA TRP A 156 12.39 17.20 13.87
C TRP A 156 11.65 17.87 12.70
N GLY A 157 11.04 19.06 12.90
CA GLY A 157 10.33 19.84 11.88
C GLY A 157 9.23 20.74 12.48
N PRO A 158 8.73 21.78 11.75
CA PRO A 158 8.64 21.87 10.27
C PRO A 158 9.48 22.96 9.56
N HIS A 159 9.78 22.76 8.25
CA HIS A 159 10.36 23.76 7.33
C HIS A 159 9.37 24.87 6.94
N THR A 160 9.86 26.09 6.72
CA THR A 160 9.01 27.27 6.48
C THR A 160 8.81 27.57 4.99
N VAL A 161 9.84 27.38 4.14
CA VAL A 161 9.79 27.76 2.71
C VAL A 161 10.48 26.74 1.79
N ASP A 162 9.84 26.42 0.66
CA ASP A 162 10.40 25.58 -0.42
C ASP A 162 10.99 26.45 -1.54
N ARG A 163 12.30 26.39 -1.74
CA ARG A 163 13.01 27.32 -2.64
C ARG A 163 12.97 26.90 -4.11
N PHE A 164 12.65 25.65 -4.44
CA PHE A 164 12.73 25.16 -5.82
C PHE A 164 11.51 24.32 -6.16
N ALA A 165 10.35 24.97 -6.24
CA ALA A 165 9.07 24.30 -6.43
C ALA A 165 8.10 25.06 -7.36
N THR A 166 6.96 24.43 -7.58
CA THR A 166 5.79 24.86 -8.33
C THR A 166 4.57 24.55 -7.45
N ASP A 167 3.44 25.14 -7.80
CA ASP A 167 2.15 24.96 -7.12
C ASP A 167 1.74 23.49 -6.92
N TYR A 168 2.20 22.57 -7.79
CA TYR A 168 1.86 21.15 -7.71
C TYR A 168 2.91 20.26 -7.00
N ASN A 169 4.13 20.75 -6.73
CA ASN A 169 5.20 19.93 -6.13
C ASN A 169 5.80 20.50 -4.84
N ALA A 170 5.42 21.71 -4.44
CA ALA A 170 5.88 22.36 -3.22
C ALA A 170 5.66 21.48 -1.98
N LYS A 171 6.68 21.43 -1.11
CA LYS A 171 6.65 20.73 0.19
C LYS A 171 6.31 21.65 1.35
N CYS A 172 6.40 22.96 1.12
CA CYS A 172 6.00 24.01 2.06
C CYS A 172 4.83 24.80 1.48
N SER A 173 4.03 25.41 2.37
CA SER A 173 2.92 26.30 1.98
C SER A 173 3.39 27.58 1.30
N ILE A 174 4.64 27.97 1.55
CA ILE A 174 5.31 29.12 0.93
C ILE A 174 6.41 28.54 0.03
N PHE A 175 6.46 28.96 -1.24
CA PHE A 175 7.45 28.44 -2.17
C PHE A 175 7.89 29.44 -3.25
N ASN A 176 9.11 29.28 -3.75
CA ASN A 176 9.66 29.99 -4.90
C ASN A 176 9.70 29.11 -6.14
N THR A 177 9.50 29.73 -7.30
CA THR A 177 9.41 29.02 -8.58
C THR A 177 10.30 29.63 -9.65
N LYS A 178 10.63 28.86 -10.69
CA LYS A 178 11.42 29.33 -11.83
C LYS A 178 10.59 30.20 -12.79
N HIS A 179 9.30 29.91 -12.91
CA HIS A 179 8.35 30.62 -13.78
C HIS A 179 7.10 30.93 -12.98
N TRP A 180 6.47 32.08 -13.21
CA TRP A 180 5.28 32.48 -12.47
C TRP A 180 4.23 31.36 -12.41
N CYS A 181 3.71 31.08 -11.22
CA CYS A 181 2.59 30.17 -11.01
C CYS A 181 1.73 30.63 -9.81
N PRO A 182 0.46 30.21 -9.72
CA PRO A 182 -0.39 30.56 -8.59
C PRO A 182 0.22 30.17 -7.24
N GLY A 183 0.10 31.03 -6.23
CA GLY A 183 0.55 30.76 -4.87
C GLY A 183 2.07 30.89 -4.62
N THR A 184 2.87 31.23 -5.62
CA THR A 184 4.31 31.44 -5.39
C THR A 184 4.60 32.74 -4.62
N LEU A 185 5.56 32.67 -3.68
CA LEU A 185 6.13 33.85 -3.00
C LEU A 185 6.91 34.74 -3.97
N GLY A 186 7.36 34.18 -5.09
CA GLY A 186 8.09 34.92 -6.11
C GLY A 186 8.87 34.02 -7.06
N ILE A 187 9.07 34.56 -8.26
CA ILE A 187 9.94 33.99 -9.28
C ILE A 187 11.41 34.19 -8.87
N ASP A 188 12.25 33.21 -9.18
CA ASP A 188 13.68 33.17 -8.90
C ASP A 188 14.00 33.23 -7.39
N ALA A 189 14.29 32.06 -6.83
CA ALA A 189 14.64 31.91 -5.43
C ALA A 189 15.91 32.67 -5.03
N PHE A 190 16.82 32.93 -5.96
CA PHE A 190 18.08 33.60 -5.67
C PHE A 190 17.93 35.11 -5.41
N ASN A 191 16.84 35.71 -5.89
CA ASN A 191 16.52 37.12 -5.63
C ASN A 191 15.80 37.33 -4.28
N ARG A 192 15.75 36.30 -3.43
CA ARG A 192 15.08 36.32 -2.12
C ARG A 192 16.08 36.16 -0.98
N GLN A 193 15.73 36.67 0.19
CA GLN A 193 16.51 36.48 1.42
C GLN A 193 16.14 35.13 2.08
N TRP A 194 17.15 34.33 2.43
CA TRP A 194 16.99 32.97 2.97
C TRP A 194 17.27 32.90 4.48
N GLY A 195 18.02 33.87 5.03
CA GLY A 195 18.58 33.83 6.40
C GLY A 195 17.59 33.83 7.58
N LYS A 196 16.31 34.14 7.37
CA LYS A 196 15.28 34.17 8.43
C LYS A 196 14.31 32.99 8.36
N GLU A 197 14.57 32.04 7.47
CA GLU A 197 13.66 30.94 7.13
C GLU A 197 14.36 29.59 7.35
N ASN A 198 13.57 28.54 7.60
CA ASN A 198 14.05 27.16 7.57
C ASN A 198 13.76 26.57 6.18
N ASN A 199 14.77 26.57 5.32
CA ASN A 199 14.65 26.41 3.87
C ASN A 199 14.67 24.93 3.43
N TRP A 200 13.70 24.53 2.62
CA TRP A 200 13.72 23.28 1.87
C TRP A 200 14.22 23.53 0.44
N ILE A 201 15.32 22.88 0.04
CA ILE A 201 16.05 23.26 -1.19
C ILE A 201 16.35 22.03 -2.05
N VAL A 202 15.64 21.91 -3.19
CA VAL A 202 15.82 20.83 -4.17
C VAL A 202 16.11 21.42 -5.57
N PRO A 203 17.32 21.96 -5.80
CA PRO A 203 17.61 22.69 -7.01
C PRO A 203 17.94 21.76 -8.19
N PRO A 204 17.85 22.24 -9.44
CA PRO A 204 18.49 21.58 -10.58
C PRO A 204 19.99 21.35 -10.32
N PRO A 205 20.61 20.25 -10.80
CA PRO A 205 22.02 19.97 -10.53
C PRO A 205 22.99 21.09 -10.91
N SER A 206 22.67 21.86 -11.95
CA SER A 206 23.43 23.04 -12.40
C SER A 206 23.44 24.20 -11.40
N ASP A 207 22.45 24.29 -10.51
CA ASP A 207 22.27 25.41 -9.58
C ASP A 207 22.76 25.09 -8.15
N ILE A 208 23.21 23.86 -7.89
CA ILE A 208 23.61 23.42 -6.55
C ILE A 208 24.75 24.28 -5.98
N SER A 209 25.80 24.54 -6.77
CA SER A 209 26.91 25.40 -6.32
C SER A 209 26.41 26.79 -5.95
N ARG A 210 25.50 27.36 -6.74
CA ARG A 210 24.90 28.67 -6.47
C ARG A 210 24.06 28.64 -5.19
N CYS A 211 23.33 27.56 -4.92
CA CYS A 211 22.60 27.37 -3.66
C CYS A 211 23.53 27.32 -2.45
N ILE A 212 24.64 26.59 -2.52
CA ILE A 212 25.61 26.51 -1.42
C ILE A 212 26.15 27.90 -1.08
N HIS A 213 26.57 28.66 -2.10
CA HIS A 213 27.05 30.03 -1.91
C HIS A 213 25.96 30.92 -1.30
N LYS A 214 24.71 30.80 -1.75
CA LYS A 214 23.59 31.58 -1.22
C LYS A 214 23.29 31.25 0.24
N ILE A 215 23.33 29.96 0.62
CA ILE A 215 23.13 29.51 2.00
C ILE A 215 24.19 30.13 2.93
N ILE A 216 25.45 30.10 2.51
CA ILE A 216 26.58 30.66 3.28
C ILE A 216 26.46 32.18 3.38
N GLN A 217 26.21 32.86 2.24
CA GLN A 217 26.09 34.31 2.17
C GLN A 217 24.96 34.84 3.06
N ASP A 218 23.81 34.17 3.04
CA ASP A 218 22.63 34.59 3.81
C ASP A 218 22.62 34.08 5.25
N LYS A 219 23.59 33.22 5.64
CA LYS A 219 23.60 32.48 6.91
C LYS A 219 22.28 31.74 7.15
N ALA A 220 21.80 31.02 6.14
CA ALA A 220 20.46 30.44 6.12
C ALA A 220 20.38 29.01 6.68
N ASP A 221 19.43 28.77 7.59
CA ASP A 221 19.08 27.41 8.02
C ASP A 221 18.40 26.66 6.87
N SER A 222 19.00 25.57 6.41
CA SER A 222 18.62 24.94 5.15
C SER A 222 18.80 23.42 5.15
N THR A 223 17.87 22.72 4.50
CA THR A 223 18.04 21.33 4.06
C THR A 223 18.21 21.30 2.54
N LEU A 224 19.43 21.02 2.08
CA LEU A 224 19.80 20.97 0.66
C LEU A 224 19.86 19.52 0.16
N PHE A 225 19.18 19.25 -0.95
CA PHE A 225 19.21 17.95 -1.62
C PHE A 225 20.13 18.01 -2.84
N VAL A 226 21.12 17.11 -2.89
CA VAL A 226 22.08 17.02 -3.99
C VAL A 226 22.19 15.57 -4.49
N PRO A 227 22.41 15.33 -5.79
CA PRO A 227 22.80 14.01 -6.28
C PRO A 227 24.14 13.56 -5.69
N LEU A 228 24.30 12.26 -5.45
CA LEU A 228 25.56 11.68 -5.00
C LEU A 228 26.52 11.51 -6.20
N TRP A 229 27.10 12.61 -6.67
CA TRP A 229 28.00 12.65 -7.82
C TRP A 229 29.36 13.24 -7.41
N VAL A 230 30.32 12.35 -7.09
CA VAL A 230 31.64 12.74 -6.58
C VAL A 230 32.44 13.59 -7.58
N SER A 231 32.21 13.40 -8.88
CA SER A 231 32.85 14.17 -9.95
C SER A 231 32.17 15.50 -10.27
N ALA A 232 31.06 15.84 -9.60
CA ALA A 232 30.30 17.05 -9.93
C ALA A 232 30.97 18.32 -9.37
N PRO A 233 30.83 19.48 -10.03
CA PRO A 233 31.48 20.74 -9.61
C PRO A 233 31.09 21.23 -8.20
N TYR A 234 29.93 20.83 -7.67
CA TYR A 234 29.50 21.19 -6.32
C TYR A 234 30.09 20.28 -5.24
N TRP A 235 30.62 19.10 -5.59
CA TRP A 235 31.10 18.12 -4.63
C TRP A 235 32.25 18.63 -3.76
N PRO A 236 33.27 19.33 -4.32
CA PRO A 236 34.32 19.95 -3.51
C PRO A 236 33.84 21.09 -2.62
N LEU A 237 32.68 21.69 -2.91
CA LEU A 237 32.12 22.76 -2.06
C LEU A 237 31.45 22.22 -0.79
N LEU A 238 31.14 20.92 -0.76
CA LEU A 238 30.55 20.25 0.40
C LEU A 238 31.61 19.57 1.26
N HIS A 239 32.83 19.42 0.76
CA HIS A 239 33.84 18.57 1.37
C HIS A 239 35.21 19.24 1.46
N LYS A 240 35.86 19.07 2.60
CA LYS A 240 37.29 19.33 2.75
C LYS A 240 38.08 18.07 2.46
N VAL A 241 39.17 18.23 1.71
CA VAL A 241 40.11 17.14 1.42
C VAL A 241 41.42 17.44 2.14
N TYR A 242 41.79 16.59 3.08
CA TYR A 242 43.07 16.62 3.78
C TYR A 242 43.81 15.31 3.51
N GLY A 243 44.70 15.31 2.51
CA GLY A 243 45.36 14.09 2.06
C GLY A 243 44.34 13.07 1.54
N ASN A 244 44.23 11.91 2.21
CA ASN A 244 43.29 10.84 1.86
C ASN A 244 41.94 10.91 2.60
N VAL A 245 41.74 11.90 3.47
CA VAL A 245 40.52 12.03 4.28
C VAL A 245 39.60 13.07 3.65
N VAL A 246 38.34 12.69 3.43
CA VAL A 246 37.27 13.55 2.90
C VAL A 246 36.24 13.76 4.00
N GLU A 247 36.15 14.98 4.50
CA GLU A 247 35.19 15.36 5.55
C GLU A 247 34.18 16.37 5.00
N PHE A 248 33.00 16.47 5.59
CA PHE A 248 32.06 17.53 5.23
C PHE A 248 32.55 18.90 5.71
N GLU A 249 32.24 19.94 4.97
CA GLU A 249 32.49 21.33 5.37
C GLU A 249 31.80 21.67 6.70
N SER A 250 32.42 22.55 7.50
CA SER A 250 31.97 22.83 8.89
C SER A 250 30.60 23.51 8.99
N PHE A 251 30.13 24.11 7.89
CA PHE A 251 28.79 24.67 7.79
C PHE A 251 27.71 23.60 7.58
N ILE A 252 28.08 22.40 7.13
CA ILE A 252 27.15 21.27 7.00
C ILE A 252 26.97 20.63 8.37
N LYS A 253 25.75 20.74 8.90
CA LYS A 253 25.43 20.24 10.24
C LYS A 253 24.95 18.78 10.24
N ASP A 254 24.61 18.23 9.08
CA ASP A 254 24.09 16.87 8.90
C ASP A 254 24.09 16.48 7.43
N SER A 255 24.11 15.17 7.16
CA SER A 255 23.86 14.64 5.82
C SER A 255 23.16 13.29 5.89
N LYS A 256 22.31 13.02 4.91
CA LYS A 256 21.60 11.74 4.78
C LYS A 256 21.62 11.29 3.33
N ILE A 257 22.18 10.10 3.08
CA ILE A 257 22.08 9.47 1.78
C ILE A 257 20.70 8.82 1.68
N LEU A 258 19.93 9.23 0.68
CA LEU A 258 18.62 8.64 0.40
C LEU A 258 18.78 7.48 -0.58
N PRO A 259 18.09 6.34 -0.35
CA PRO A 259 18.07 5.28 -1.34
C PRO A 259 17.37 5.77 -2.61
N SER A 260 17.81 5.28 -3.78
CA SER A 260 17.28 5.68 -5.10
C SER A 260 15.76 5.48 -5.23
N THR A 261 15.17 4.60 -4.42
CA THR A 261 13.73 4.34 -4.33
C THR A 261 12.89 5.52 -3.83
N VAL A 262 13.50 6.47 -3.11
CA VAL A 262 12.86 7.68 -2.58
C VAL A 262 12.73 8.77 -3.67
N ILE A 263 13.62 8.76 -4.67
CA ILE A 263 13.64 9.74 -5.76
C ILE A 263 12.76 9.23 -6.90
N LYS A 264 11.56 9.80 -7.02
CA LYS A 264 10.63 9.52 -8.14
C LYS A 264 10.66 10.69 -9.12
N LYS A 265 10.77 10.41 -10.42
CA LYS A 265 10.71 11.44 -11.47
C LYS A 265 9.44 12.29 -11.29
N GLY A 266 9.62 13.61 -11.21
CA GLY A 266 8.51 14.56 -11.09
C GLY A 266 7.49 14.33 -12.19
N ARG A 267 6.23 14.11 -11.80
CA ARG A 267 5.12 13.84 -12.72
C ARG A 267 4.73 15.14 -13.41
N GLY A 268 5.37 15.47 -14.54
CA GLY A 268 4.58 16.02 -15.66
C GLY A 268 3.55 14.95 -15.99
N ARG A 269 2.28 15.18 -15.66
CA ARG A 269 1.29 14.09 -15.58
C ARG A 269 0.21 14.28 -16.64
N ASN A 270 0.00 13.21 -17.40
CA ASN A 270 -1.32 12.85 -17.93
C ASN A 270 -2.33 12.73 -16.76
N ASP A 271 -3.61 12.89 -17.10
CA ASP A 271 -4.75 13.05 -16.20
C ASP A 271 -4.78 12.07 -15.00
N PRO A 272 -4.90 12.56 -13.74
CA PRO A 272 -4.95 11.73 -12.53
C PRO A 272 -6.21 10.84 -12.41
N THR A 273 -7.25 11.05 -13.21
CA THR A 273 -8.47 10.21 -13.24
C THR A 273 -8.25 8.86 -13.94
N GLU A 274 -7.19 8.73 -14.75
CA GLU A 274 -6.80 7.47 -15.40
C GLU A 274 -5.99 6.55 -14.48
N ASN A 275 -5.62 7.02 -13.28
CA ASN A 275 -4.88 6.22 -12.32
C ASN A 275 -5.80 5.14 -11.71
N ALA A 276 -5.48 3.87 -11.98
CA ALA A 276 -6.21 2.71 -11.50
C ALA A 276 -6.48 2.71 -9.98
N PHE A 277 -5.61 3.34 -9.16
CA PHE A 277 -5.87 3.50 -7.72
C PHE A 277 -7.05 4.45 -7.46
N VAL A 278 -7.10 5.60 -8.15
CA VAL A 278 -8.16 6.60 -8.02
C VAL A 278 -9.47 6.03 -8.56
N THR A 279 -9.44 5.33 -9.69
CA THR A 279 -10.62 4.63 -10.25
C THR A 279 -11.15 3.57 -9.26
N ASN A 280 -10.26 2.76 -8.66
CA ASN A 280 -10.66 1.74 -7.69
C ASN A 280 -11.14 2.33 -6.35
N LEU A 281 -10.58 3.47 -5.92
CA LEU A 281 -10.99 4.17 -4.71
C LEU A 281 -12.38 4.80 -4.88
N LEU A 282 -12.64 5.43 -6.03
CA LEU A 282 -13.96 5.94 -6.42
C LEU A 282 -15.00 4.82 -6.55
N GLU A 283 -14.64 3.70 -7.17
CA GLU A 283 -15.52 2.52 -7.24
C GLU A 283 -15.75 1.86 -5.87
N SER A 284 -14.85 2.05 -4.92
CA SER A 284 -14.99 1.54 -3.55
C SER A 284 -15.79 2.49 -2.65
N SER A 285 -15.63 3.80 -2.80
CA SER A 285 -16.37 4.81 -2.02
C SER A 285 -17.84 4.94 -2.45
N LYS A 286 -18.15 4.64 -3.72
CA LYS A 286 -19.53 4.51 -4.21
C LYS A 286 -20.28 3.31 -3.62
N ARG A 287 -19.60 2.36 -2.96
CA ARG A 287 -20.24 1.19 -2.33
C ARG A 287 -20.60 1.53 -0.88
N GLN A 288 -21.89 1.77 -0.64
CA GLN A 288 -22.49 1.80 0.70
C GLN A 288 -22.09 0.54 1.52
N PRO A 289 -21.96 0.64 2.85
CA PRO A 289 -21.52 -0.46 3.71
C PRO A 289 -22.45 -1.65 3.49
N HIS A 290 -21.93 -2.67 2.79
CA HIS A 290 -22.71 -3.86 2.48
C HIS A 290 -23.04 -4.60 3.78
N LYS A 291 -24.29 -5.08 3.86
CA LYS A 291 -24.65 -6.19 4.74
C LYS A 291 -23.61 -7.31 4.61
N PRO A 292 -23.33 -8.08 5.68
CA PRO A 292 -22.37 -9.18 5.63
C PRO A 292 -22.62 -10.05 4.38
N LYS A 293 -21.58 -10.27 3.57
CA LYS A 293 -21.72 -11.12 2.37
C LYS A 293 -22.00 -12.53 2.83
N VAL A 294 -23.19 -13.05 2.55
CA VAL A 294 -23.50 -14.47 2.65
C VAL A 294 -22.50 -15.21 1.77
N LYS A 295 -21.74 -16.16 2.35
CA LYS A 295 -20.74 -16.95 1.61
C LYS A 295 -21.47 -17.75 0.52
N LYS A 296 -20.84 -17.84 -0.65
CA LYS A 296 -21.39 -18.62 -1.77
C LYS A 296 -21.03 -20.08 -1.59
N GLU A 297 -21.96 -20.96 -1.95
CA GLU A 297 -21.79 -22.40 -1.81
C GLU A 297 -20.83 -22.95 -2.89
N HIS A 298 -20.26 -24.12 -2.59
CA HIS A 298 -19.36 -24.84 -3.48
C HIS A 298 -20.17 -25.68 -4.47
N ILE A 299 -19.62 -25.88 -5.67
CA ILE A 299 -20.22 -26.76 -6.69
C ILE A 299 -19.46 -28.07 -6.65
N ASP A 300 -20.17 -29.19 -6.65
CA ASP A 300 -19.59 -30.54 -6.70
C ASP A 300 -19.29 -30.99 -8.15
N SER A 301 -18.48 -32.03 -8.29
CA SER A 301 -18.15 -32.60 -9.60
C SER A 301 -19.34 -33.30 -10.24
N GLU A 302 -20.23 -33.88 -9.44
CA GLU A 302 -21.40 -34.63 -9.91
C GLU A 302 -22.38 -33.75 -10.67
N SER A 303 -22.74 -32.57 -10.14
CA SER A 303 -23.61 -31.61 -10.84
C SER A 303 -23.02 -31.19 -12.19
N ILE A 304 -21.70 -30.98 -12.27
CA ILE A 304 -21.04 -30.58 -13.52
C ILE A 304 -21.09 -31.72 -14.54
N ILE A 305 -20.88 -32.97 -14.09
CA ILE A 305 -20.99 -34.16 -14.95
C ILE A 305 -22.42 -34.31 -15.47
N GLU A 306 -23.43 -34.22 -14.59
CA GLU A 306 -24.84 -34.29 -14.96
C GLU A 306 -25.21 -33.21 -15.99
N LEU A 307 -24.76 -31.97 -15.78
CA LEU A 307 -24.98 -30.87 -16.73
C LEU A 307 -24.34 -31.16 -18.09
N CYS A 308 -23.15 -31.74 -18.12
CA CYS A 308 -22.48 -32.11 -19.37
C CYS A 308 -23.17 -33.30 -20.07
N ILE A 309 -23.71 -34.26 -19.32
CA ILE A 309 -24.51 -35.37 -19.85
C ILE A 309 -25.79 -34.82 -20.50
N LYS A 310 -26.50 -33.93 -19.80
CA LYS A 310 -27.74 -33.28 -20.29
C LYS A 310 -27.56 -32.59 -21.64
N TYR A 311 -26.37 -32.06 -21.92
CA TYR A 311 -26.05 -31.33 -23.15
C TYR A 311 -25.05 -32.03 -24.06
N LYS A 312 -24.83 -33.34 -23.88
CA LYS A 312 -23.83 -34.11 -24.63
C LYS A 312 -23.97 -33.98 -26.15
N ASP A 313 -25.20 -34.06 -26.64
CA ASP A 313 -25.54 -34.04 -28.07
C ASP A 313 -25.85 -32.63 -28.60
N SER A 314 -25.73 -31.60 -27.76
CA SER A 314 -25.97 -30.21 -28.18
C SER A 314 -24.79 -29.66 -28.99
N ASP A 315 -25.09 -29.11 -30.16
CA ASP A 315 -24.15 -28.34 -30.99
C ASP A 315 -24.38 -26.82 -30.91
N ASP A 316 -25.25 -26.37 -30.01
CA ASP A 316 -25.43 -24.95 -29.74
C ASP A 316 -24.14 -24.34 -29.18
N ILE A 317 -23.58 -23.39 -29.92
CA ILE A 317 -22.36 -22.66 -29.57
C ILE A 317 -22.43 -21.99 -28.20
N ALA A 318 -23.60 -21.48 -27.79
CA ALA A 318 -23.77 -20.85 -26.47
C ALA A 318 -23.64 -21.87 -25.35
N ILE A 319 -24.26 -23.02 -25.55
CA ILE A 319 -24.23 -24.14 -24.62
C ILE A 319 -22.78 -24.64 -24.49
N LEU A 320 -22.13 -24.92 -25.61
CA LEU A 320 -20.75 -25.43 -25.63
C LEU A 320 -19.76 -24.43 -25.01
N ARG A 321 -19.91 -23.13 -25.31
CA ARG A 321 -19.08 -22.07 -24.70
C ARG A 321 -19.21 -22.09 -23.19
N ASP A 322 -20.44 -22.12 -22.68
CA ASP A 322 -20.70 -22.04 -21.24
C ASP A 322 -20.21 -23.30 -20.51
N LEU A 323 -20.41 -24.49 -21.10
CA LEU A 323 -19.87 -25.76 -20.57
C LEU A 323 -18.34 -25.76 -20.52
N CYS A 324 -17.68 -25.32 -21.61
CA CYS A 324 -16.22 -25.20 -21.63
C CYS A 324 -15.72 -24.23 -20.55
N MET A 325 -16.39 -23.09 -20.37
CA MET A 325 -16.04 -22.13 -19.32
C MET A 325 -16.24 -22.71 -17.91
N ILE A 326 -17.31 -23.48 -17.68
CA ILE A 326 -17.59 -24.15 -16.40
C ILE A 326 -16.49 -25.16 -16.09
N VAL A 327 -16.25 -26.08 -17.03
CA VAL A 327 -15.31 -27.19 -16.85
C VAL A 327 -13.87 -26.70 -16.70
N LEU A 328 -13.42 -25.73 -17.51
CA LEU A 328 -12.07 -25.16 -17.36
C LEU A 328 -11.91 -24.34 -16.07
N SER A 329 -12.97 -23.66 -15.61
CA SER A 329 -12.93 -22.96 -14.31
C SER A 329 -12.77 -23.94 -13.16
N PHE A 330 -13.45 -25.09 -13.25
CA PHE A 330 -13.44 -26.12 -12.22
C PHE A 330 -12.16 -26.95 -12.23
N SER A 331 -11.78 -27.54 -13.37
CA SER A 331 -10.59 -28.41 -13.48
C SER A 331 -9.29 -27.62 -13.43
N GLY A 332 -9.28 -26.41 -14.00
CA GLY A 332 -8.11 -25.55 -14.05
C GLY A 332 -7.97 -24.61 -12.86
N PHE A 333 -8.92 -24.60 -11.92
CA PHE A 333 -9.04 -23.60 -10.86
C PHE A 333 -8.95 -22.16 -11.40
N LEU A 334 -9.51 -21.86 -12.57
CA LEU A 334 -9.33 -20.55 -13.20
C LEU A 334 -10.24 -19.50 -12.56
N ARG A 335 -9.70 -18.30 -12.34
CA ARG A 335 -10.52 -17.11 -12.08
C ARG A 335 -11.13 -16.62 -13.39
N TYR A 336 -12.27 -15.94 -13.31
CA TYR A 336 -12.89 -15.33 -14.48
C TYR A 336 -11.93 -14.50 -15.34
N ASN A 337 -11.04 -13.70 -14.73
CA ASN A 337 -10.10 -12.88 -15.50
C ASN A 337 -9.05 -13.71 -16.24
N GLU A 338 -8.65 -14.85 -15.68
CA GLU A 338 -7.73 -15.79 -16.33
C GLU A 338 -8.45 -16.44 -17.52
N LEU A 339 -9.63 -17.02 -17.25
CA LEU A 339 -10.46 -17.70 -18.26
C LEU A 339 -10.90 -16.78 -19.42
N SER A 340 -11.42 -15.60 -19.13
CA SER A 340 -11.91 -14.66 -20.16
C SER A 340 -10.80 -13.99 -20.97
N SER A 341 -9.54 -14.11 -20.53
CA SER A 341 -8.39 -13.55 -21.24
C SER A 341 -7.69 -14.58 -22.14
N LEU A 342 -8.04 -15.86 -22.04
CA LEU A 342 -7.50 -16.91 -22.91
C LEU A 342 -7.81 -16.60 -24.38
N ARG A 343 -6.79 -16.72 -25.23
CA ARG A 343 -6.88 -16.74 -26.69
C ARG A 343 -6.85 -18.18 -27.19
N CYS A 344 -7.26 -18.38 -28.43
CA CYS A 344 -7.27 -19.72 -29.03
C CYS A 344 -5.87 -20.33 -29.06
N LYS A 345 -4.83 -19.53 -29.35
CA LYS A 345 -3.42 -19.94 -29.33
C LYS A 345 -2.87 -20.35 -27.97
N ASP A 346 -3.54 -19.95 -26.89
CA ASP A 346 -3.08 -20.24 -25.54
C ASP A 346 -3.50 -21.68 -25.11
N VAL A 347 -4.19 -22.43 -25.99
CA VAL A 347 -4.69 -23.78 -25.73
C VAL A 347 -3.97 -24.80 -26.62
N HIS A 348 -3.32 -25.77 -25.99
CA HIS A 348 -2.53 -26.81 -26.66
C HIS A 348 -3.09 -28.20 -26.32
N PHE A 349 -3.69 -28.84 -27.32
CA PHE A 349 -4.14 -30.23 -27.21
C PHE A 349 -2.95 -31.19 -27.31
N LYS A 350 -2.73 -32.00 -26.28
CA LYS A 350 -1.72 -33.09 -26.24
C LYS A 350 -2.43 -34.43 -26.11
N THR A 351 -1.73 -35.53 -26.40
CA THR A 351 -2.33 -36.88 -26.46
C THR A 351 -3.14 -37.25 -25.20
N ASN A 352 -2.63 -36.91 -24.01
CA ASN A 352 -3.22 -37.34 -22.73
C ASN A 352 -3.66 -36.18 -21.83
N TYR A 353 -3.46 -34.93 -22.25
CA TYR A 353 -3.77 -33.75 -21.44
C TYR A 353 -3.95 -32.49 -22.30
N LEU A 354 -4.52 -31.47 -21.68
CA LEU A 354 -4.61 -30.11 -22.19
C LEU A 354 -3.57 -29.23 -21.51
N GLU A 355 -2.79 -28.48 -22.28
CA GLU A 355 -1.90 -27.44 -21.75
C GLU A 355 -2.45 -26.06 -22.08
N ILE A 356 -2.52 -25.17 -21.09
CA ILE A 356 -3.05 -23.81 -21.22
C ILE A 356 -2.00 -22.81 -20.76
N ASP A 357 -1.65 -21.87 -21.62
CA ASP A 357 -0.76 -20.77 -21.30
C ASP A 357 -1.54 -19.63 -20.62
N ILE A 358 -1.21 -19.32 -19.37
CA ILE A 358 -1.83 -18.21 -18.64
C ILE A 358 -0.90 -17.00 -18.69
N ASP A 359 -1.17 -16.10 -19.64
CA ASP A 359 -0.38 -14.88 -19.88
C ASP A 359 -0.37 -13.92 -18.67
N LYS A 360 -1.48 -13.87 -17.90
CA LYS A 360 -1.64 -13.00 -16.72
C LYS A 360 -2.55 -13.63 -15.67
N SER A 361 -2.01 -13.86 -14.47
CA SER A 361 -2.81 -14.19 -13.27
C SER A 361 -2.77 -13.03 -12.27
N LYS A 362 -3.78 -12.91 -11.39
CA LYS A 362 -3.78 -11.90 -10.30
C LYS A 362 -2.58 -12.06 -9.34
N THR A 363 -1.95 -13.24 -9.34
CA THR A 363 -0.82 -13.61 -8.50
C THR A 363 0.52 -13.47 -9.21
N ASP A 364 0.54 -13.16 -10.51
CA ASP A 364 1.75 -12.95 -11.30
C ASP A 364 2.12 -11.46 -11.39
N GLN A 365 2.81 -10.95 -10.37
CA GLN A 365 3.32 -9.57 -10.34
C GLN A 365 4.46 -9.31 -11.33
N TYR A 366 5.14 -10.35 -11.85
CA TYR A 366 6.33 -10.22 -12.70
C TYR A 366 6.10 -10.57 -14.18
N ARG A 367 4.87 -10.99 -14.56
CA ARG A 367 4.48 -11.34 -15.94
C ARG A 367 5.32 -12.45 -16.56
N LEU A 368 5.68 -13.44 -15.76
CA LEU A 368 6.46 -14.59 -16.25
C LEU A 368 5.56 -15.59 -16.99
N GLY A 369 4.24 -15.51 -16.83
CA GLY A 369 3.30 -16.49 -17.38
C GLY A 369 3.39 -17.83 -16.65
N GLU A 370 2.29 -18.58 -16.58
CA GLU A 370 2.27 -19.91 -15.97
C GLU A 370 1.56 -20.91 -16.89
N LYS A 371 2.16 -22.09 -17.06
CA LYS A 371 1.56 -23.22 -17.79
C LYS A 371 0.66 -24.03 -16.86
N LEU A 372 -0.59 -24.19 -17.27
CA LEU A 372 -1.58 -25.02 -16.61
C LEU A 372 -1.77 -26.32 -17.40
N VAL A 373 -1.57 -27.46 -16.75
CA VAL A 373 -1.79 -28.78 -17.33
C VAL A 373 -3.05 -29.38 -16.73
N ILE A 374 -3.97 -29.83 -17.57
CA ILE A 374 -5.23 -30.46 -17.17
C ILE A 374 -5.29 -31.84 -17.82
N SER A 375 -5.34 -32.91 -17.03
CA SER A 375 -5.42 -34.28 -17.55
C SER A 375 -6.73 -34.51 -18.30
N ASN A 376 -6.70 -35.44 -19.25
CA ASN A 376 -7.93 -35.93 -19.86
C ASN A 376 -8.79 -36.61 -18.78
N GLY A 377 -10.10 -36.36 -18.84
CA GLY A 377 -11.08 -37.04 -18.00
C GLY A 377 -11.83 -38.11 -18.77
N GLU A 378 -12.35 -39.10 -18.06
CA GLU A 378 -13.17 -40.18 -18.65
C GLU A 378 -14.67 -39.86 -18.64
N SER A 379 -15.09 -38.81 -17.92
CA SER A 379 -16.49 -38.41 -17.81
C SER A 379 -16.94 -37.48 -18.94
N ALA A 380 -18.25 -37.24 -19.03
CA ALA A 380 -18.83 -36.26 -19.96
C ALA A 380 -18.33 -34.83 -19.72
N ALA A 381 -17.81 -34.53 -18.52
CA ALA A 381 -17.20 -33.26 -18.17
C ALA A 381 -15.71 -33.18 -18.51
N CYS A 382 -15.20 -34.03 -19.41
CA CYS A 382 -13.81 -34.01 -19.85
C CYS A 382 -13.47 -32.67 -20.55
N PRO A 383 -12.54 -31.86 -19.99
CA PRO A 383 -12.17 -30.57 -20.55
C PRO A 383 -11.63 -30.67 -21.99
N TYR A 384 -10.83 -31.70 -22.26
CA TYR A 384 -10.26 -31.95 -23.57
C TYR A 384 -11.34 -32.19 -24.63
N ASN A 385 -12.28 -33.09 -24.35
CA ASN A 385 -13.33 -33.48 -25.30
C ASN A 385 -14.30 -32.32 -25.57
N LEU A 386 -14.74 -31.62 -24.52
CA LEU A 386 -15.64 -30.46 -24.66
C LEU A 386 -14.98 -29.32 -25.44
N LEU A 387 -13.72 -29.01 -25.13
CA LEU A 387 -13.01 -27.93 -25.80
C LEU A 387 -12.69 -28.29 -27.26
N SER A 388 -12.32 -29.55 -27.54
CA SER A 388 -12.15 -30.04 -28.92
C SER A 388 -13.45 -29.94 -29.71
N LYS A 389 -14.60 -30.34 -29.13
CA LYS A 389 -15.92 -30.19 -29.74
C LYS A 389 -16.23 -28.71 -30.02
N TYR A 390 -15.97 -27.83 -29.06
CA TYR A 390 -16.17 -26.39 -29.22
C TYR A 390 -15.31 -25.77 -30.34
N PHE A 391 -14.03 -26.15 -30.44
CA PHE A 391 -13.14 -25.71 -31.53
C PHE A 391 -13.66 -26.16 -32.89
N SER A 392 -14.09 -27.41 -33.01
CA SER A 392 -14.65 -27.98 -34.24
C SER A 392 -15.93 -27.26 -34.67
N ILE A 393 -16.93 -27.17 -33.79
CA ILE A 393 -18.24 -26.56 -34.09
C ILE A 393 -18.09 -25.07 -34.41
N CYS A 394 -17.22 -24.35 -33.68
CA CYS A 394 -17.00 -22.93 -33.91
C CYS A 394 -16.01 -22.64 -35.04
N LYS A 395 -15.41 -23.67 -35.65
CA LYS A 395 -14.35 -23.55 -36.66
C LYS A 395 -13.21 -22.64 -36.20
N ILE A 396 -12.73 -22.87 -34.97
CA ILE A 396 -11.65 -22.10 -34.37
C ILE A 396 -10.31 -22.66 -34.83
N GLU A 397 -9.45 -21.79 -35.37
CA GLU A 397 -8.07 -22.12 -35.66
C GLU A 397 -7.22 -22.05 -34.38
N SER A 398 -6.46 -23.10 -34.09
CA SER A 398 -5.64 -23.20 -32.88
C SER A 398 -4.53 -22.16 -32.81
N SER A 399 -4.06 -21.59 -33.93
CA SER A 399 -3.06 -20.52 -33.95
C SER A 399 -3.64 -19.11 -33.76
N SER A 400 -4.98 -18.98 -33.62
CA SER A 400 -5.63 -17.68 -33.61
C SER A 400 -5.34 -16.85 -32.36
N GLU A 401 -4.99 -15.58 -32.56
CA GLU A 401 -4.83 -14.56 -31.50
C GLU A 401 -6.18 -14.05 -30.95
N GLN A 402 -7.31 -14.54 -31.48
CA GLN A 402 -8.62 -14.13 -31.00
C GLN A 402 -8.92 -14.71 -29.61
N TYR A 403 -9.71 -13.99 -28.82
CA TYR A 403 -10.21 -14.51 -27.54
C TYR A 403 -10.99 -15.80 -27.77
N LEU A 404 -10.73 -16.79 -26.92
CA LEU A 404 -11.37 -18.10 -26.97
C LEU A 404 -12.87 -18.02 -26.64
N PHE A 405 -13.20 -17.22 -25.62
CA PHE A 405 -14.58 -17.04 -25.15
C PHE A 405 -15.10 -15.65 -25.54
N LYS A 406 -15.79 -15.58 -26.67
CA LYS A 406 -16.42 -14.36 -27.20
C LYS A 406 -17.93 -14.32 -26.92
N PRO A 407 -18.54 -13.13 -26.91
CA PRO A 407 -19.99 -12.99 -27.02
C PRO A 407 -20.51 -13.69 -28.28
N ILE A 408 -21.78 -14.07 -28.22
CA ILE A 408 -22.46 -14.76 -29.30
C ILE A 408 -23.44 -13.80 -29.95
N PHE A 409 -23.45 -13.82 -31.28
CA PHE A 409 -24.51 -13.27 -32.09
C PHE A 409 -25.56 -14.36 -32.31
N ARG A 410 -26.81 -14.06 -31.94
CA ARG A 410 -27.94 -14.95 -32.15
C ARG A 410 -29.04 -14.19 -32.90
N SER A 411 -29.47 -14.79 -33.99
CA SER A 411 -30.60 -14.41 -34.83
C SER A 411 -31.42 -15.68 -35.09
N ASP A 412 -32.69 -15.55 -35.48
CA ASP A 412 -33.61 -16.66 -35.72
C ASP A 412 -33.06 -17.75 -36.66
N LYS A 413 -32.11 -17.38 -37.54
CA LYS A 413 -31.48 -18.28 -38.53
C LYS A 413 -30.01 -18.62 -38.25
N ARG A 414 -29.33 -17.94 -37.31
CA ARG A 414 -27.88 -18.09 -37.11
C ARG A 414 -27.45 -17.85 -35.66
N CYS A 415 -26.68 -18.78 -35.12
CA CYS A 415 -25.92 -18.63 -33.89
C CYS A 415 -24.44 -18.70 -34.25
N SER A 416 -23.64 -17.69 -33.88
CA SER A 416 -22.18 -17.73 -34.10
C SER A 416 -21.46 -16.81 -33.13
N LEU A 417 -20.16 -17.05 -32.92
CA LEU A 417 -19.30 -16.09 -32.23
C LEU A 417 -19.29 -14.76 -32.97
N ILE A 418 -19.25 -13.64 -32.24
CA ILE A 418 -19.10 -12.34 -32.88
C ILE A 418 -17.76 -12.22 -33.62
N TYR A 419 -17.75 -11.45 -34.71
CA TYR A 419 -16.53 -11.18 -35.49
C TYR A 419 -15.51 -10.36 -34.70
N LYS A 420 -15.98 -9.38 -33.91
CA LYS A 420 -15.11 -8.50 -33.12
C LYS A 420 -14.30 -9.32 -32.10
N ASN A 421 -12.98 -9.12 -32.08
CA ASN A 421 -12.11 -9.74 -31.09
C ASN A 421 -12.32 -9.09 -29.71
N LYS A 422 -13.37 -9.54 -29.01
CA LYS A 422 -13.78 -9.01 -27.71
C LYS A 422 -14.11 -10.17 -26.78
N LYS A 423 -13.45 -10.21 -25.62
CA LYS A 423 -13.78 -11.18 -24.57
C LYS A 423 -15.21 -11.03 -24.06
N LEU A 424 -15.81 -12.14 -23.64
CA LEU A 424 -17.09 -12.15 -22.94
C LEU A 424 -17.01 -11.28 -21.69
N SER A 425 -18.08 -10.53 -21.36
CA SER A 425 -18.11 -9.67 -20.17
C SER A 425 -18.43 -10.46 -18.90
N TYR A 426 -18.02 -9.93 -17.73
CA TYR A 426 -18.22 -10.62 -16.45
C TYR A 426 -19.69 -10.87 -16.17
N THR A 427 -20.51 -9.82 -16.34
CA THR A 427 -21.95 -9.88 -16.11
C THR A 427 -22.59 -10.95 -16.96
N ARG A 428 -22.27 -10.99 -18.26
CA ARG A 428 -22.86 -11.95 -19.20
C ARG A 428 -22.38 -13.38 -18.93
N ALA A 429 -21.08 -13.56 -18.70
CA ALA A 429 -20.54 -14.86 -18.30
C ALA A 429 -21.20 -15.38 -17.03
N ARG A 430 -21.37 -14.51 -16.01
CA ARG A 430 -22.02 -14.87 -14.76
C ARG A 430 -23.49 -15.26 -14.97
N GLU A 431 -24.26 -14.46 -15.71
CA GLU A 431 -25.66 -14.75 -16.02
C GLU A 431 -25.81 -16.12 -16.68
N CYS A 432 -25.07 -16.36 -17.78
CA CYS A 432 -25.14 -17.60 -18.54
C CYS A 432 -24.72 -18.81 -17.70
N ILE A 433 -23.56 -18.74 -17.04
CA ILE A 433 -23.01 -19.86 -16.26
C ILE A 433 -23.87 -20.16 -15.03
N VAL A 434 -24.35 -19.14 -14.31
CA VAL A 434 -25.22 -19.37 -13.14
C VAL A 434 -26.56 -19.93 -13.58
N ALA A 435 -27.17 -19.41 -14.66
CA ALA A 435 -28.40 -19.97 -15.19
C ALA A 435 -28.25 -21.45 -15.53
N ARG A 436 -27.13 -21.82 -16.19
CA ARG A 436 -26.80 -23.22 -16.50
C ARG A 436 -26.66 -24.10 -15.27
N LEU A 437 -25.86 -23.68 -14.29
CA LEU A 437 -25.58 -24.47 -13.11
C LEU A 437 -26.83 -24.66 -12.24
N LYS A 438 -27.73 -23.68 -12.19
CA LYS A 438 -29.01 -23.81 -11.47
C LYS A 438 -29.93 -24.89 -12.03
N GLU A 439 -29.73 -25.31 -13.28
CA GLU A 439 -30.53 -26.40 -13.88
C GLU A 439 -30.27 -27.77 -13.22
N VAL A 440 -29.13 -27.93 -12.55
CA VAL A 440 -28.70 -29.18 -11.89
C VAL A 440 -28.55 -29.01 -10.38
N CYS A 441 -28.09 -27.83 -9.91
CA CYS A 441 -27.87 -27.62 -8.49
C CYS A 441 -29.05 -26.96 -7.75
N GLY A 442 -30.13 -26.59 -8.45
CA GLY A 442 -31.25 -25.85 -7.87
C GLY A 442 -30.90 -24.42 -7.47
N ASP A 443 -31.60 -23.87 -6.47
CA ASP A 443 -31.60 -22.44 -6.13
C ASP A 443 -30.49 -22.00 -5.15
N ILE A 444 -29.32 -22.63 -5.22
CA ILE A 444 -28.16 -22.28 -4.40
C ILE A 444 -27.50 -20.96 -4.79
N ASN A 445 -26.93 -20.27 -3.79
CA ASN A 445 -26.23 -18.99 -3.98
C ASN A 445 -24.83 -19.20 -4.56
N ILE A 446 -24.77 -19.37 -5.88
CA ILE A 446 -23.54 -19.65 -6.62
C ILE A 446 -23.02 -18.44 -7.42
N GLY A 447 -21.76 -18.51 -7.81
CA GLY A 447 -21.17 -17.59 -8.77
C GLY A 447 -19.92 -18.17 -9.41
N LEU A 448 -19.29 -17.43 -10.32
CA LEU A 448 -18.12 -17.91 -11.06
C LEU A 448 -16.95 -18.35 -10.15
N HIS A 449 -16.83 -17.78 -8.95
CA HIS A 449 -15.83 -18.19 -7.98
C HIS A 449 -16.13 -19.52 -7.29
N SER A 450 -17.39 -19.95 -7.24
CA SER A 450 -17.81 -21.25 -6.67
C SER A 450 -17.19 -22.41 -7.44
N LEU A 451 -17.00 -22.28 -8.76
CA LEU A 451 -16.36 -23.32 -9.60
C LEU A 451 -14.90 -23.55 -9.21
N ARG A 452 -14.13 -22.46 -9.11
CA ARG A 452 -12.72 -22.53 -8.68
C ARG A 452 -12.59 -23.08 -7.26
N ALA A 453 -13.49 -22.68 -6.36
CA ALA A 453 -13.48 -23.17 -4.98
C ALA A 453 -13.87 -24.66 -4.92
N GLY A 454 -14.91 -25.07 -5.66
CA GLY A 454 -15.36 -26.46 -5.75
C GLY A 454 -14.27 -27.41 -6.24
N GLY A 455 -13.60 -27.05 -7.35
CA GLY A 455 -12.51 -27.89 -7.88
C GLY A 455 -11.37 -28.10 -6.88
N ALA A 456 -11.01 -27.05 -6.13
CA ALA A 456 -9.96 -27.15 -5.13
C ALA A 456 -10.38 -27.95 -3.90
N THR A 457 -11.63 -27.85 -3.49
CA THR A 457 -12.21 -28.71 -2.44
C THR A 457 -12.18 -30.18 -2.87
N VAL A 458 -12.55 -30.50 -4.12
CA VAL A 458 -12.49 -31.88 -4.64
C VAL A 458 -11.05 -32.42 -4.65
N ALA A 459 -10.08 -31.63 -5.11
CA ALA A 459 -8.67 -32.04 -5.09
C ALA A 459 -8.14 -32.23 -3.65
N ALA A 460 -8.55 -31.39 -2.71
CA ALA A 460 -8.18 -31.54 -1.30
C ALA A 460 -8.81 -32.80 -0.67
N ASN A 461 -10.06 -33.12 -1.00
CA ASN A 461 -10.75 -34.31 -0.50
C ASN A 461 -10.21 -35.61 -1.12
N ALA A 462 -9.56 -35.55 -2.28
CA ALA A 462 -8.90 -36.69 -2.92
C ALA A 462 -7.46 -36.91 -2.42
N ASP A 463 -7.10 -36.35 -1.25
CA ASP A 463 -5.78 -36.44 -0.62
C ASP A 463 -4.60 -36.00 -1.51
N VAL A 464 -4.85 -35.14 -2.51
CA VAL A 464 -3.78 -34.57 -3.33
C VAL A 464 -2.89 -33.71 -2.44
N ASN A 465 -1.58 -33.91 -2.55
CA ASN A 465 -0.60 -33.14 -1.78
C ASN A 465 -0.88 -31.64 -1.88
N GLU A 466 -0.91 -30.96 -0.73
CA GLU A 466 -1.28 -29.56 -0.62
C GLU A 466 -0.46 -28.64 -1.54
N ARG A 467 0.84 -28.93 -1.72
CA ARG A 467 1.72 -28.15 -2.60
C ARG A 467 1.30 -28.27 -4.06
N CYS A 468 0.82 -29.44 -4.49
CA CYS A 468 0.46 -29.72 -5.87
C CYS A 468 -0.79 -28.94 -6.29
N TRP A 469 -1.87 -29.00 -5.51
CA TRP A 469 -3.09 -28.28 -5.86
C TRP A 469 -3.00 -26.77 -5.53
N LYS A 470 -2.14 -26.35 -4.58
CA LYS A 470 -1.79 -24.92 -4.39
C LYS A 470 -1.08 -24.34 -5.61
N ARG A 471 -0.12 -25.07 -6.16
CA ARG A 471 0.58 -24.71 -7.41
C ARG A 471 -0.41 -24.70 -8.59
N HIS A 472 -1.26 -25.72 -8.70
CA HIS A 472 -2.30 -25.80 -9.74
C HIS A 472 -3.30 -24.65 -9.66
N GLY A 473 -3.68 -24.22 -8.46
CA GLY A 473 -4.54 -23.05 -8.25
C GLY A 473 -3.81 -21.73 -8.29
N ARG A 474 -2.47 -21.71 -8.29
CA ARG A 474 -1.65 -20.50 -8.30
C ARG A 474 -1.92 -19.63 -7.07
N TRP A 475 -1.97 -20.26 -5.88
CA TRP A 475 -2.10 -19.57 -4.59
C TRP A 475 -0.72 -19.30 -3.98
N LYS A 476 -0.46 -18.04 -3.58
CA LYS A 476 0.83 -17.60 -2.99
C LYS A 476 0.85 -17.48 -1.46
N SER A 477 -0.31 -17.52 -0.78
CA SER A 477 -0.38 -17.39 0.68
C SER A 477 -1.44 -18.31 1.31
N ASP A 478 -1.18 -18.75 2.55
CA ASP A 478 -2.09 -19.60 3.33
C ASP A 478 -3.36 -18.87 3.78
N THR A 479 -3.33 -17.54 3.86
CA THR A 479 -4.51 -16.72 4.15
C THR A 479 -5.50 -16.65 2.98
N ALA A 480 -5.04 -16.81 1.73
CA ALA A 480 -5.92 -16.87 0.56
C ALA A 480 -6.68 -18.20 0.44
N LYS A 481 -6.31 -19.21 1.24
CA LYS A 481 -6.96 -20.53 1.40
C LYS A 481 -8.13 -20.49 2.39
N MET A 482 -8.11 -19.64 3.42
CA MET A 482 -9.08 -19.71 4.53
C MET A 482 -10.54 -19.37 4.14
N GLY A 483 -10.79 -18.97 2.89
CA GLY A 483 -12.14 -18.88 2.33
C GLY A 483 -12.73 -20.20 1.80
N THR A 484 -11.96 -21.30 1.77
CA THR A 484 -12.36 -22.60 1.19
C THR A 484 -12.47 -23.75 2.19
N TRP A 485 -12.40 -23.47 3.49
CA TRP A 485 -12.54 -24.46 4.56
C TRP A 485 -13.73 -24.12 5.45
N GLN A 486 -14.80 -24.88 5.32
CA GLN A 486 -15.81 -25.00 6.38
C GLN A 486 -16.60 -26.29 6.19
N THR A 487 -16.16 -27.39 6.82
CA THR A 487 -17.00 -28.24 7.69
C THR A 487 -16.22 -29.41 8.35
N HIS A 488 -16.32 -29.43 9.70
CA HIS A 488 -16.28 -30.55 10.67
C HIS A 488 -14.96 -31.18 11.18
N LEU A 489 -14.71 -30.90 12.48
CA LEU A 489 -14.27 -31.78 13.61
C LEU A 489 -13.21 -32.88 13.41
N HIS A 490 -12.11 -32.84 14.18
CA HIS A 490 -11.89 -33.45 15.52
C HIS A 490 -10.48 -33.03 16.05
N ILE A 491 -10.33 -32.54 17.29
CA ILE A 491 -9.83 -33.25 18.50
C ILE A 491 -8.51 -34.00 18.21
N VAL A 492 -7.33 -33.64 18.73
CA VAL A 492 -6.88 -33.39 20.12
C VAL A 492 -6.02 -32.14 20.23
#